data_AF-A2EJT8-F1
#
_entry.id   AF-A2EJT8-F1
#
_cell.length_a   1.000
_cell.length_b   1.000
_cell.length_c   1.000
_cell.angle_alpha   90.00
_cell.angle_beta   90.00
_cell.angle_gamma   90.00
#
_symmetry.space_group_name_H-M   'P 1'
#
loop_
_entity.id
_entity.type
_entity.pdbx_description
1 polymer ?
#
loop_
_entity_poly.entity_id
_entity_poly.type
_entity_poly.pdbx_seq_one_letter_code
_entity_poly.pdbx_strand_id
1 'polypeptide(L)'
;MTYLLKFGDRHDNNIIVIRDGHLLHIDYGFILGDVNKSFTPPVKLFREMVDIIDPENGLQEICDWICSTFNSLRNRARLILVLIELMFTAPLECF
;
A
#
# COMPACT_ATOMS: atom_id res chain seq x y z
N MET A 1 -2.16 2.68 1.31
CA MET A 1 -2.35 1.50 2.19
C MET A 1 -1.11 0.63 2.29
N THR A 2 -0.51 0.20 1.16
CA THR A 2 0.76 -0.57 1.11
C THR A 2 1.89 0.04 1.93
N TYR A 3 2.06 1.37 1.87
CA TYR A 3 3.02 2.10 2.69
C TYR A 3 2.76 1.97 4.19
N LEU A 4 1.50 2.14 4.63
CA LEU A 4 1.12 2.18 6.04
C LEU A 4 1.29 0.82 6.71
N LEU A 5 0.84 -0.25 6.05
CA LEU A 5 0.86 -1.61 6.58
C LEU A 5 2.09 -2.42 6.15
N LYS A 6 3.00 -1.80 5.39
CA LYS A 6 4.23 -2.42 4.88
C LYS A 6 3.99 -3.79 4.25
N PHE A 7 3.04 -3.86 3.30
CA PHE A 7 2.80 -5.08 2.55
C PHE A 7 4.05 -5.46 1.73
N GLY A 8 4.60 -6.64 2.02
CA GLY A 8 5.73 -7.21 1.32
C GLY A 8 5.32 -7.84 -0.01
N ASP A 9 6.31 -8.34 -0.75
CA ASP A 9 6.10 -9.11 -1.99
C ASP A 9 5.12 -8.49 -3.00
N ARG A 10 5.17 -7.16 -3.16
CA ARG A 10 4.39 -6.47 -4.19
C ARG A 10 5.15 -6.54 -5.51
N HIS A 11 4.73 -7.34 -6.47
CA HIS A 11 5.28 -7.37 -7.83
C HIS A 11 4.13 -7.36 -8.84
N ASP A 12 4.43 -7.34 -10.14
CA ASP A 12 3.44 -7.14 -11.21
C ASP A 12 2.28 -8.15 -11.14
N ASN A 13 2.58 -9.41 -10.79
CA ASN A 13 1.54 -10.44 -10.63
C ASN A 13 0.62 -10.24 -9.41
N ASN A 14 1.03 -9.40 -8.43
CA ASN A 14 0.28 -9.11 -7.21
C ASN A 14 -0.45 -7.75 -7.28
N ILE A 15 -0.42 -7.09 -8.43
CA ILE A 15 -1.11 -5.83 -8.71
C ILE A 15 -1.94 -6.01 -9.97
N ILE A 16 -3.25 -6.08 -9.81
CA ILE A 16 -4.19 -6.36 -10.88
C ILE A 16 -4.93 -5.07 -11.25
N VAL A 17 -5.06 -4.83 -12.55
CA VAL A 17 -5.99 -3.84 -13.10
C VAL A 17 -7.28 -4.57 -13.47
N ILE A 18 -8.42 -4.12 -12.93
CA ILE A 18 -9.73 -4.64 -13.32
C ILE A 18 -10.35 -3.77 -14.43
N ARG A 19 -11.40 -4.29 -15.09
CA ARG A 19 -11.93 -3.73 -16.36
C ARG A 19 -12.42 -2.28 -16.28
N ASP A 20 -12.77 -1.83 -15.08
CA ASP A 20 -13.23 -0.46 -14.80
C ASP A 20 -12.08 0.51 -14.46
N GLY A 21 -10.82 0.05 -14.54
CA GLY A 21 -9.64 0.85 -14.31
C GLY A 21 -9.16 0.90 -12.86
N HIS A 22 -9.82 0.19 -11.94
CA HIS A 22 -9.32 0.11 -10.56
C HIS A 22 -8.08 -0.80 -10.44
N LEU A 23 -7.13 -0.35 -9.62
CA LEU A 23 -5.96 -1.10 -9.21
C LEU A 23 -6.22 -1.85 -7.90
N LEU A 24 -6.04 -3.16 -7.92
CA LEU A 24 -6.19 -4.03 -6.76
C LEU A 24 -4.86 -4.70 -6.42
N HIS A 25 -4.44 -4.57 -5.16
CA HIS A 25 -3.36 -5.40 -4.63
C HIS A 25 -3.95 -6.72 -4.12
N ILE A 26 -3.30 -7.85 -4.42
CA ILE A 26 -3.73 -9.18 -3.96
C ILE A 26 -2.60 -9.90 -3.23
N ASP A 27 -2.90 -11.04 -2.62
CA ASP A 27 -1.94 -11.87 -1.89
C ASP A 27 -1.23 -11.13 -0.75
N TYR A 28 -1.84 -11.01 0.41
CA TYR A 28 -1.26 -10.27 1.54
C TYR A 28 -0.45 -11.17 2.49
N GLY A 29 0.23 -12.20 1.99
CA GLY A 29 0.99 -13.13 2.83
C GLY A 29 2.12 -12.49 3.65
N PHE A 30 2.60 -11.30 3.25
CA PHE A 30 3.64 -10.54 3.95
C PHE A 30 3.12 -9.16 4.36
N ILE A 31 2.96 -8.93 5.67
CA ILE A 31 2.41 -7.68 6.23
C ILE A 31 3.34 -7.20 7.37
N LEU A 32 3.34 -5.90 7.67
CA LEU A 32 4.17 -5.25 8.69
C LEU A 32 5.70 -5.33 8.47
N GLY A 33 6.10 -5.75 7.28
CA GLY A 33 7.49 -5.82 6.84
C GLY A 33 8.04 -7.24 6.90
N ASP A 34 8.66 -7.68 5.80
CA ASP A 34 9.46 -8.89 5.76
C ASP A 34 10.89 -8.55 6.20
N VAL A 35 11.37 -9.20 7.27
CA VAL A 35 12.74 -9.02 7.79
C VAL A 35 13.79 -9.50 6.76
N ASN A 36 13.39 -10.33 5.79
CA ASN A 36 14.31 -11.00 4.87
C ASN A 36 14.59 -10.25 3.56
N LYS A 37 13.80 -9.23 3.21
CA LYS A 37 14.00 -8.45 1.97
C LYS A 37 14.49 -7.04 2.29
N SER A 38 15.82 -6.86 2.25
CA SER A 38 16.44 -5.54 2.29
C SER A 38 15.94 -4.72 1.09
N PHE A 39 15.30 -3.58 1.37
CA PHE A 39 14.83 -2.61 0.38
C PHE A 39 13.66 -3.04 -0.53
N THR A 40 12.45 -3.13 0.05
CA THR A 40 11.23 -2.91 -0.74
C THR A 40 10.93 -1.41 -0.76
N PRO A 41 10.80 -0.76 -1.94
CA PRO A 41 10.46 0.65 -2.00
C PRO A 41 9.11 0.91 -1.31
N PRO A 42 8.98 1.99 -0.53
CA PRO A 42 7.81 2.27 0.31
C PRO A 42 6.52 2.48 -0.51
N VAL A 43 6.67 2.86 -1.78
CA VAL A 43 5.59 3.02 -2.75
C VAL A 43 6.02 2.28 -4.02
N LYS A 44 5.16 1.38 -4.51
CA LYS A 44 5.35 0.67 -5.77
C LYS A 44 4.60 1.41 -6.86
N LEU A 45 5.29 2.33 -7.53
CA LEU A 45 4.84 2.98 -8.76
C LEU A 45 5.79 2.53 -9.87
N PHE A 46 5.26 1.82 -10.86
CA PHE A 46 6.04 1.38 -12.01
C PHE A 46 6.13 2.51 -13.03
N ARG A 47 7.17 2.46 -13.87
CA ARG A 47 7.40 3.49 -14.87
C ARG A 47 6.23 3.57 -15.85
N GLU A 48 5.70 2.42 -16.23
CA GLU A 48 4.56 2.27 -17.12
C GLU A 48 3.29 2.91 -16.55
N MET A 49 3.11 2.86 -15.21
CA MET A 49 1.99 3.55 -14.55
C MET A 49 2.20 5.07 -14.62
N VAL A 50 3.42 5.53 -14.36
CA VAL A 50 3.76 6.96 -14.41
C VAL A 50 3.56 7.51 -15.82
N ASP A 51 4.03 6.80 -16.85
CA ASP A 51 3.90 7.21 -18.25
C ASP A 51 2.41 7.35 -18.68
N ILE A 52 1.51 6.57 -18.08
CA ILE A 52 0.06 6.66 -18.33
C ILE A 52 -0.60 7.79 -17.51
N ILE A 53 -0.14 8.02 -16.29
CA ILE A 53 -0.77 8.94 -15.32
C ILE A 53 -0.33 10.39 -15.54
N ASP A 54 0.94 10.61 -15.87
CA ASP A 54 1.55 11.94 -15.93
C ASP A 54 1.53 12.72 -17.26
N PRO A 55 0.86 12.31 -18.36
CA PRO A 55 0.81 13.14 -19.58
C PRO A 55 0.23 14.54 -19.37
N GLU A 56 -0.67 14.70 -18.38
CA GLU A 56 -1.37 15.96 -18.08
C GLU A 56 -1.24 16.37 -16.59
N ASN A 57 -0.08 16.15 -15.96
CA ASN A 57 0.17 16.39 -14.53
C ASN A 57 -0.69 15.54 -13.57
N GLY A 58 -1.17 14.38 -13.99
CA GLY A 58 -1.98 13.50 -13.14
C GLY A 58 -1.24 13.02 -11.88
N LEU A 59 0.10 13.01 -11.87
CA LEU A 59 0.86 12.72 -10.64
C LEU A 59 0.61 13.74 -9.54
N GLN A 60 0.42 15.02 -9.88
CA GLN A 60 0.17 16.05 -8.87
C GLN A 60 -1.19 15.83 -8.20
N GLU A 61 -2.23 15.51 -8.98
CA GLU A 61 -3.56 15.19 -8.44
C GLU A 61 -3.51 13.96 -7.53
N ILE A 62 -2.79 12.92 -7.94
CA ILE A 62 -2.56 11.73 -7.12
C ILE A 62 -1.80 12.09 -5.83
N CYS A 63 -0.79 12.95 -5.91
CA CYS A 63 -0.07 13.42 -4.72
C CYS A 63 -1.00 14.12 -3.73
N ASP A 64 -1.89 14.98 -4.22
CA ASP A 64 -2.85 15.69 -3.37
C ASP A 64 -3.84 14.72 -2.70
N TRP A 65 -4.35 13.74 -3.45
CA TRP A 65 -5.20 12.69 -2.90
C TRP A 65 -4.48 11.82 -1.87
N ILE A 66 -3.23 11.43 -2.14
CA ILE A 66 -2.39 10.65 -1.20
C ILE A 66 -2.14 11.45 0.07
N CYS A 67 -1.79 12.74 -0.03
CA CYS A 67 -1.55 13.61 1.11
C CYS A 67 -2.80 13.74 1.99
N SER A 68 -3.95 14.04 1.37
CA SER A 68 -5.24 14.14 2.07
C SER A 68 -5.62 12.83 2.76
N THR A 69 -5.45 11.71 2.06
CA THR A 69 -5.74 10.36 2.58
C THR A 69 -4.82 10.00 3.74
N PHE A 70 -3.51 10.26 3.61
CA PHE A 70 -2.53 9.99 4.65
C PHE A 70 -2.83 10.79 5.91
N ASN A 71 -3.17 12.08 5.79
CA ASN A 71 -3.57 12.91 6.93
C ASN A 71 -4.86 12.39 7.58
N SER A 72 -5.84 11.96 6.78
CA SER A 72 -7.09 11.37 7.29
C SER A 72 -6.84 10.07 8.08
N LEU A 73 -5.94 9.21 7.59
CA LEU A 73 -5.52 7.99 8.28
C LEU A 73 -4.73 8.32 9.55
N ARG A 74 -3.82 9.30 9.49
CA ARG A 74 -3.02 9.77 10.63
C ARG A 74 -3.91 10.27 11.77
N ASN A 75 -4.98 11.01 11.47
CA ASN A 75 -5.95 11.48 12.46
C ASN A 75 -6.67 10.34 13.18
N ARG A 76 -6.71 9.14 12.58
CA ARG A 76 -7.32 7.92 13.15
C ARG A 76 -6.27 6.87 13.54
N ALA A 77 -4.99 7.23 13.60
CA ALA A 77 -3.89 6.30 13.82
C ALA A 77 -4.06 5.48 15.11
N ARG A 78 -4.55 6.09 16.19
CA ARG A 78 -4.78 5.38 17.47
C ARG A 78 -5.73 4.19 17.32
N LEU A 79 -6.82 4.35 16.58
CA LEU A 79 -7.76 3.26 16.34
C LEU A 79 -7.09 2.12 15.54
N ILE A 80 -6.36 2.48 14.49
CA ILE A 80 -5.65 1.52 13.64
C ILE A 80 -4.62 0.73 14.46
N LEU A 81 -3.86 1.42 15.32
CA LEU A 81 -2.86 0.79 16.18
C LEU A 81 -3.51 -0.16 17.20
N VAL A 82 -4.59 0.25 17.87
CA VAL A 82 -5.30 -0.62 18.82
C VAL A 82 -5.86 -1.87 18.13
N LEU A 83 -6.40 -1.74 16.91
CA LEU A 83 -6.87 -2.90 16.16
C LEU A 83 -5.73 -3.87 15.81
N ILE A 84 -4.55 -3.35 15.43
CA ILE A 84 -3.36 -4.17 15.16
C ILE A 84 -2.86 -4.86 16.45
N GLU A 85 -2.82 -4.14 17.58
CA GLU A 85 -2.42 -4.70 18.87
C GLU A 85 -3.32 -5.85 19.31
N LEU A 86 -4.64 -5.74 19.09
CA LEU A 86 -5.59 -6.81 19.38
C LEU A 86 -5.36 -8.06 18.51
N MET A 87 -4.75 -7.91 17.34
CA MET A 87 -4.47 -9.01 16.42
C MET A 87 -3.17 -9.77 16.73
N PHE A 88 -2.32 -9.28 17.65
CA PHE A 88 -1.06 -9.96 18.00
C PHE A 88 -1.24 -11.34 18.63
N THR A 89 -2.41 -11.64 19.19
CA THR A 89 -2.72 -12.97 19.75
C THR A 89 -3.45 -13.88 18.76
N ALA A 90 -3.76 -13.38 17.56
CA ALA A 90 -4.36 -14.19 16.52
C ALA A 90 -3.33 -15.13 15.89
N PRO A 91 -3.72 -16.34 15.47
CA PRO A 91 -2.82 -17.29 14.80
C PRO A 91 -2.62 -16.89 13.33
N LEU A 92 -2.06 -15.69 13.11
CA LEU A 92 -1.75 -15.16 11.78
C LEU A 92 -0.26 -15.40 11.50
N GLU A 93 0.03 -16.00 10.35
CA GLU A 93 1.40 -16.35 9.93
C GLU A 93 2.27 -15.12 9.58
N CYS A 94 1.69 -13.92 9.59
CA CYS A 94 2.33 -12.67 9.19
C CYS A 94 2.95 -11.86 10.34
N PHE A 95 2.92 -12.35 11.58
CA PHE A 95 3.58 -11.73 12.76
C PHE A 95 4.77 -12.55 13.24
#